data_AF-A0A528N464-F1
#
_entry.id   AF-A0A528N464-F1
#
_cell.length_a   1.000
_cell.length_b   1.000
_cell.length_c   1.000
_cell.angle_alpha   90.00
_cell.angle_beta   90.00
_cell.angle_gamma   90.00
#
_symmetry.space_group_name_H-M   'P 1'
#
loop_
_entity.id
_entity.type
_entity.pdbx_description
1 polymer ?
#
loop_
_entity_poly.entity_id
_entity_poly.type
_entity_poly.pdbx_seq_one_letter_code
_entity_poly.pdbx_strand_id
1 'polypeptide(L)'
;FFRIDLNHLEEAKSISLTLRHLFARYADCLMAQVFQSVACGAAHSIEQRTARWLLAAVERTGVDAMTVTQEQLAVMLGVGRSYLSRVIRDL
;
A
#
# COMPACT_ATOMS: atom_id res chain seq x y z
N PHE A 1 4.80 17.05 7.50
CA PHE A 1 3.76 16.72 6.52
C PHE A 1 3.24 18.01 5.91
N PHE A 2 3.25 18.12 4.59
CA PHE A 2 2.58 19.23 3.90
C PHE A 2 1.06 19.04 4.02
N ARG A 3 0.33 20.15 4.22
CA ARG A 3 -1.13 20.18 4.30
C ARG A 3 -1.64 21.23 3.32
N ILE A 4 -2.77 20.93 2.71
CA ILE A 4 -3.49 21.83 1.81
C ILE A 4 -4.93 21.90 2.31
N ASP A 5 -5.50 23.10 2.27
CA ASP A 5 -6.92 23.30 2.54
C ASP A 5 -7.78 22.62 1.48
N LEU A 6 -8.85 21.95 1.91
CA LEU A 6 -9.69 21.17 1.01
C LEU A 6 -10.40 22.06 -0.02
N ASN A 7 -10.84 23.26 0.36
CA ASN A 7 -11.54 24.15 -0.54
C ASN A 7 -10.61 24.68 -1.63
N HIS A 8 -9.38 25.06 -1.27
CA HIS A 8 -8.36 25.44 -2.26
C HIS A 8 -8.02 24.29 -3.22
N LEU A 9 -7.99 23.05 -2.74
CA LEU A 9 -7.74 21.89 -3.59
C LEU A 9 -8.91 21.63 -4.55
N GLU A 10 -10.14 21.71 -4.07
CA GLU A 10 -11.34 21.53 -4.89
C GLU A 10 -11.46 22.64 -5.95
N GLU A 11 -11.17 23.89 -5.60
CA GLU A 11 -11.12 25.00 -6.54
C GLU A 11 -10.06 24.75 -7.62
N ALA A 12 -8.83 24.40 -7.23
CA ALA A 12 -7.76 24.07 -8.18
C ALA A 12 -8.13 22.89 -9.11
N LYS A 13 -8.81 21.86 -8.58
CA LYS A 13 -9.30 20.71 -9.34
C LYS A 13 -10.43 21.09 -10.30
N SER A 14 -11.26 22.07 -9.94
CA SER A 14 -12.35 22.55 -10.80
C SER A 14 -11.85 23.33 -12.02
N ILE A 15 -10.74 24.05 -11.86
CA ILE A 15 -10.14 24.90 -12.90
C ILE A 15 -9.20 24.10 -13.80
N SER A 16 -8.48 23.11 -13.27
CA SER A 16 -7.47 22.33 -14.01
C SER A 16 -7.96 20.94 -14.42
N LEU A 17 -8.18 20.74 -15.72
CA LEU A 17 -8.55 19.43 -16.29
C LEU A 17 -7.48 18.37 -15.99
N THR A 18 -6.19 18.72 -16.08
CA THR A 18 -5.09 17.81 -15.77
C THR A 18 -5.11 17.36 -14.32
N LEU A 19 -5.37 18.28 -13.38
CA LEU A 19 -5.47 17.93 -11.97
C LEU A 19 -6.67 17.01 -11.72
N ARG A 20 -7.83 17.32 -12.33
CA ARG A 20 -9.02 16.46 -12.27
C ARG A 20 -8.74 15.04 -12.76
N HIS A 21 -8.07 14.91 -13.91
CA HIS A 21 -7.69 13.60 -14.45
C HIS A 21 -6.69 12.86 -13.55
N LEU A 22 -5.74 13.56 -12.94
CA LEU A 22 -4.80 12.94 -11.99
C LEU A 22 -5.53 12.34 -10.80
N PHE A 23 -6.48 13.08 -10.20
CA PHE A 23 -7.27 12.58 -9.08
C PHE A 23 -8.17 11.40 -9.47
N ALA A 24 -8.81 11.45 -10.65
CA ALA A 24 -9.62 10.34 -11.15
C ALA A 24 -8.79 9.08 -11.35
N ARG A 25 -7.65 9.19 -12.06
CA ARG A 25 -6.73 8.06 -12.27
C ARG A 25 -6.18 7.51 -10.96
N TYR A 26 -5.86 8.38 -10.01
CA TYR A 26 -5.41 7.95 -8.70
C TYR A 26 -6.50 7.17 -7.96
N ALA A 27 -7.76 7.62 -8.01
CA ALA A 27 -8.89 6.91 -7.41
C ALA A 27 -9.07 5.52 -8.04
N ASP A 28 -8.99 5.41 -9.36
CA ASP A 28 -9.08 4.13 -10.07
C ASP A 28 -7.94 3.18 -9.67
N CYS A 29 -6.70 3.67 -9.64
CA CYS A 29 -5.54 2.89 -9.19
C CYS A 29 -5.67 2.45 -7.74
N LEU A 30 -6.15 3.34 -6.86
CA LEU A 30 -6.36 3.03 -5.45
C LEU A 30 -7.42 1.94 -5.27
N MET A 31 -8.54 2.02 -6.00
CA MET A 31 -9.59 1.00 -5.97
C MET A 31 -9.07 -0.34 -6.49
N ALA A 32 -8.31 -0.35 -7.58
CA ALA A 32 -7.67 -1.56 -8.08
C ALA A 32 -6.71 -2.18 -7.04
N GLN A 33 -5.93 -1.35 -6.33
CA GLN A 33 -5.05 -1.80 -5.26
C GLN A 33 -5.84 -2.40 -4.07
N VAL A 34 -6.96 -1.79 -3.69
CA VAL A 34 -7.84 -2.31 -2.63
C VAL A 34 -8.40 -3.68 -3.02
N PHE A 35 -8.94 -3.81 -4.24
CA PHE A 35 -9.45 -5.10 -4.72
C PHE A 35 -8.36 -6.17 -4.81
N GLN A 36 -7.17 -5.80 -5.30
CA GLN A 36 -6.03 -6.71 -5.34
C GLN A 36 -5.64 -7.18 -3.94
N SER A 37 -5.63 -6.29 -2.94
CA SER A 37 -5.31 -6.63 -1.55
C SER A 37 -6.30 -7.66 -0.99
N VAL A 38 -7.60 -7.45 -1.21
CA VAL A 38 -8.67 -8.36 -0.77
C VAL A 38 -8.56 -9.71 -1.49
N ALA A 39 -8.43 -9.71 -2.83
CA ALA A 39 -8.28 -10.93 -3.61
C ALA A 39 -7.03 -11.71 -3.18
N CYS A 40 -5.92 -11.01 -2.93
CA CYS A 40 -4.71 -11.64 -2.45
C CYS A 40 -4.85 -12.23 -1.05
N GLY A 41 -5.57 -11.55 -0.16
CA GLY A 41 -5.88 -12.04 1.18
C GLY A 41 -6.72 -13.31 1.17
N ALA A 42 -7.63 -13.45 0.20
CA ALA A 42 -8.47 -14.64 0.03
C ALA A 42 -7.76 -15.80 -0.68
N ALA A 43 -6.88 -15.50 -1.66
CA ALA A 43 -6.30 -16.51 -2.54
C ALA A 43 -4.92 -17.03 -2.12
N HIS A 44 -4.16 -16.28 -1.31
CA HIS A 44 -2.77 -16.60 -1.01
C HIS A 44 -2.52 -16.79 0.47
N SER A 45 -1.55 -17.66 0.80
CA SER A 45 -1.06 -17.79 2.16
C SER A 45 -0.34 -16.52 2.64
N ILE A 46 -0.16 -16.39 3.95
CA ILE A 46 0.53 -15.24 4.52
C ILE A 46 2.01 -15.18 4.11
N GLU A 47 2.67 -16.32 3.92
CA GLU A 47 4.05 -16.44 3.45
C GLU A 47 4.17 -15.83 2.04
N GLN A 48 3.29 -16.23 1.13
CA GLN A 48 3.24 -15.72 -0.24
C GLN A 48 2.97 -14.21 -0.29
N ARG A 49 2.03 -13.73 0.55
CA ARG A 49 1.72 -12.30 0.66
C ARG A 49 2.87 -11.50 1.24
N THR A 50 3.58 -12.07 2.21
CA THR A 50 4.78 -11.46 2.82
C THR A 50 5.90 -11.36 1.79
N ALA A 51 6.21 -12.43 1.05
CA ALA A 51 7.21 -12.41 -0.02
C ALA A 51 6.87 -11.37 -1.10
N ARG A 52 5.62 -11.32 -1.56
CA ARG A 52 5.15 -10.30 -2.52
C ARG A 52 5.29 -8.88 -1.97
N TRP A 53 4.96 -8.65 -0.71
CA TRP A 53 5.09 -7.33 -0.09
C TRP A 53 6.55 -6.88 -0.03
N LEU A 54 7.47 -7.78 0.35
CA LEU A 54 8.90 -7.50 0.40
C LEU A 54 9.45 -7.14 -0.98
N LEU A 55 9.14 -7.93 -2.02
CA LEU A 55 9.54 -7.63 -3.39
C LEU A 55 8.99 -6.27 -3.85
N ALA A 56 7.70 -6.02 -3.64
CA ALA A 56 7.10 -4.74 -4.00
C ALA A 56 7.68 -3.56 -3.20
N ALA A 57 8.16 -3.78 -1.98
CA ALA A 57 8.82 -2.75 -1.19
C ALA A 57 10.19 -2.41 -1.78
N VAL A 58 11.01 -3.42 -2.13
CA VAL A 58 12.31 -3.22 -2.82
C VAL A 58 12.11 -2.50 -4.16
N GLU A 59 11.15 -2.93 -4.98
CA GLU A 59 10.86 -2.30 -6.27
C GLU A 59 10.45 -0.82 -6.13
N ARG A 60 9.73 -0.47 -5.07
CA ARG A 60 9.25 0.91 -4.84
C ARG A 60 10.29 1.83 -4.22
N THR A 61 11.15 1.31 -3.35
CA THR A 61 12.17 2.12 -2.68
C THR A 61 13.49 2.15 -3.45
N GLY A 62 13.75 1.13 -4.28
CA GLY A 62 15.06 0.91 -4.90
C GLY A 62 16.16 0.54 -3.91
N VAL A 63 15.78 0.11 -2.70
CA VAL A 63 16.73 -0.20 -1.61
C VAL A 63 16.51 -1.64 -1.13
N ASP A 64 17.57 -2.43 -1.14
CA ASP A 64 17.54 -3.84 -0.72
C ASP A 64 17.45 -4.02 0.80
N ALA A 65 17.89 -3.02 1.57
CA ALA A 65 17.81 -3.00 3.02
C ALA A 65 16.65 -2.10 3.48
N MET A 66 15.54 -2.72 3.88
CA MET A 66 14.38 -1.99 4.42
C MET A 66 14.32 -2.10 5.95
N THR A 67 14.17 -0.96 6.61
CA THR A 67 13.85 -0.91 8.05
C THR A 67 12.34 -0.94 8.23
N VAL A 68 11.77 -2.15 8.36
CA VAL A 68 10.36 -2.34 8.72
C VAL A 68 10.28 -3.17 9.99
N THR A 69 9.43 -2.77 10.94
CA THR A 69 9.18 -3.58 12.13
C THR A 69 8.17 -4.68 11.80
N GLN A 70 8.22 -5.79 12.55
CA GLN A 70 7.20 -6.83 12.44
C GLN A 70 5.79 -6.28 12.72
N GLU A 71 5.65 -5.29 13.61
CA GLU A 71 4.35 -4.65 13.87
C GLU A 71 3.82 -3.91 12.63
N GLN A 72 4.67 -3.11 11.99
CA GLN A 72 4.30 -2.37 10.78
C GLN A 72 3.89 -3.32 9.65
N LEU A 73 4.67 -4.38 9.43
CA LEU A 73 4.38 -5.35 8.40
C LEU A 73 3.11 -6.17 8.71
N ALA A 74 2.86 -6.47 9.99
CA ALA A 74 1.65 -7.18 10.42
C ALA A 74 0.39 -6.36 10.13
N VAL A 75 0.43 -5.05 10.41
CA VAL A 75 -0.64 -4.10 10.05
C VAL A 75 -0.86 -4.06 8.54
N MET A 76 0.22 -3.99 7.74
CA MET A 76 0.11 -3.97 6.28
C MET A 76 -0.46 -5.27 5.69
N LEU A 77 -0.22 -6.40 6.35
CA LEU A 77 -0.73 -7.71 5.95
C LEU A 77 -2.07 -8.06 6.64
N GLY A 78 -2.59 -7.22 7.52
CA GLY A 78 -3.85 -7.45 8.24
C GLY A 78 -3.84 -8.69 9.14
N VAL A 79 -2.69 -8.99 9.76
CA VAL A 79 -2.52 -10.13 10.67
C VAL A 79 -1.99 -9.68 12.03
N GLY A 80 -2.07 -10.56 13.04
CA GLY A 80 -1.43 -10.30 14.33
C GLY A 80 0.09 -10.40 14.26
N ARG A 81 0.80 -9.55 15.00
CA ARG A 81 2.28 -9.56 15.08
C ARG A 81 2.87 -10.93 15.42
N SER A 82 2.26 -11.64 16.38
CA SER A 82 2.74 -12.98 16.80
C SER A 82 2.68 -14.00 15.67
N TYR A 83 1.65 -13.91 14.82
CA TYR A 83 1.51 -14.75 13.64
C TYR A 83 2.57 -14.41 12.59
N LEU A 84 2.74 -13.13 12.26
CA LEU A 84 3.78 -12.69 11.32
C LEU A 84 5.20 -13.04 11.79
N SER A 85 5.48 -12.97 13.09
CA SER A 85 6.79 -13.34 13.64
C SER A 85 7.15 -14.81 13.41
N ARG A 86 6.15 -15.69 13.28
CA ARG A 86 6.36 -17.10 12.91
C ARG A 86 6.61 -17.22 11.40
N VAL A 87 5.77 -16.59 10.59
CA VAL A 87 5.88 -16.58 9.12
C VAL A 87 7.26 -16.11 8.65
N ILE A 88 7.79 -15.02 9.23
CA ILE A 88 9.12 -14.49 8.88
C ILE A 88 10.25 -15.44 9.26
N ARG A 89 10.07 -16.28 10.28
CA ARG A 89 11.07 -17.27 10.68
C ARG A 89 11.14 -18.44 9.70
N ASP A 90 10.04 -18.71 9.03
CA ASP A 90 9.87 -19.83 8.10
C ASP A 90 10.12 -19.42 6.63
N LEU A 91 10.37 -18.14 6.38
CA LEU A 91 10.79 -17.55 5.09
C LEU A 91 12.32 -17.58 4.95
#